data_AF-A0A5C7PUT2-F1
#
_entry.id   AF-A0A5C7PUT2-F1
#
_cell.length_a   1.000
_cell.length_b   1.000
_cell.length_c   1.000
_cell.angle_alpha   90.00
_cell.angle_beta   90.00
_cell.angle_gamma   90.00
#
_symmetry.space_group_name_H-M   'P 1'
#
loop_
_entity.id
_entity.type
_entity.pdbx_description
1 polymer ?
#
loop_
_entity_poly.entity_id
_entity_poly.type
_entity_poly.pdbx_seq_one_letter_code
_entity_poly.pdbx_strand_id
1 'polypeptide(L)'
;MAELIPTNTENAFTYAGLCAQILQKPCNDGQNGLNWQSTMGGAMDVELDRLYYARAVRYPTQTPTDALYYLADERGLERVRLVGTGGTLEDETLHRLRLKHAWTIWQRSGSQDGHIKELSWCGINNAKVYRRVDWPSPIGGGSLYVRQFAKLVWSQFDILIRKPMPVAPLLWGSGWVYGDGSTWGTTLITSEIQLLRRLVRDHKSAHDTCTYFHFSFTSGALWGTFTYGGGTLYGGSGETVSIVCGEKLWETKGYM
;
A
#
# COMPACT_ATOMS: atom_id res chain seq x y z
N MET A 1 -16.42 -38.02 52.14
CA MET A 1 -15.67 -36.94 51.47
C MET A 1 -16.55 -36.40 50.36
N ALA A 2 -17.26 -35.32 50.62
CA ALA A 2 -17.97 -34.56 49.61
C ALA A 2 -17.28 -33.20 49.57
N GLU A 3 -16.50 -32.95 48.51
CA GLU A 3 -15.97 -31.62 48.24
C GLU A 3 -17.16 -30.71 47.91
N LEU A 4 -17.43 -29.76 48.82
CA LEU A 4 -18.30 -28.63 48.57
C LEU A 4 -17.57 -27.69 47.62
N ILE A 5 -17.80 -27.85 46.32
CA ILE A 5 -17.50 -26.81 45.34
C ILE A 5 -18.50 -25.68 45.58
N PRO A 6 -18.07 -24.44 45.93
CA PRO A 6 -19.00 -23.33 46.14
C PRO A 6 -19.65 -22.94 44.80
N THR A 7 -20.97 -23.01 44.74
CA THR A 7 -21.82 -22.79 43.55
C THR A 7 -22.00 -21.32 43.12
N ASN A 8 -21.04 -20.42 43.38
CA ASN A 8 -21.19 -18.98 43.10
C ASN A 8 -20.26 -18.40 42.02
N THR A 9 -19.52 -19.23 41.28
CA THR A 9 -18.46 -18.78 40.37
C THR A 9 -18.93 -18.18 39.03
N GLU A 10 -20.23 -18.12 38.73
CA GLU A 10 -20.70 -17.61 37.43
C GLU A 10 -20.52 -16.08 37.25
N ASN A 11 -20.34 -15.31 38.33
CA ASN A 11 -20.10 -13.86 38.28
C ASN A 11 -18.62 -13.44 38.43
N ALA A 12 -17.68 -14.39 38.48
CA ALA A 12 -16.26 -14.12 38.70
C ALA A 12 -15.47 -13.73 37.42
N PHE A 13 -16.16 -13.26 36.37
CA PHE A 13 -15.50 -12.77 35.15
C PHE A 13 -14.87 -11.38 35.31
N THR A 14 -15.15 -10.69 36.41
CA THR A 14 -14.61 -9.37 36.73
C THR A 14 -13.94 -9.37 38.10
N TYR A 15 -12.90 -8.56 38.27
CA TYR A 15 -12.18 -8.40 39.53
C TYR A 15 -13.09 -7.78 40.61
N ALA A 16 -14.01 -6.89 40.22
CA ALA A 16 -15.08 -6.41 41.11
C ALA A 16 -15.93 -7.55 41.68
N GLY A 17 -16.34 -8.50 40.82
CA GLY A 17 -17.11 -9.69 41.23
C GLY A 17 -16.34 -10.58 42.21
N LEU A 18 -15.03 -10.78 41.95
CA LEU A 18 -14.13 -11.51 42.85
C LEU A 18 -13.96 -10.84 44.22
N CYS A 19 -13.84 -9.52 44.25
CA CYS A 19 -13.71 -8.75 45.50
C CYS A 19 -14.99 -8.78 46.33
N ALA A 20 -16.16 -8.74 45.68
CA ALA A 20 -17.45 -8.78 46.35
C ALA A 20 -17.81 -10.16 46.95
N GLN A 21 -17.19 -11.24 46.46
CA GLN A 21 -17.57 -12.61 46.83
C GLN A 21 -16.50 -13.39 47.59
N ILE A 22 -15.22 -13.24 47.25
CA ILE A 22 -14.15 -14.15 47.69
C ILE A 22 -13.02 -13.41 48.42
N LEU A 23 -12.64 -12.22 47.94
CA LEU A 23 -11.46 -11.50 48.43
C LEU A 23 -11.78 -10.41 49.47
N GLN A 24 -12.93 -10.48 50.13
CA GLN A 24 -13.31 -9.49 51.15
C GLN A 24 -12.33 -9.50 52.33
N LYS A 25 -11.63 -8.38 52.51
CA LYS A 25 -10.74 -8.22 53.66
C LYS A 25 -11.55 -8.07 54.96
N PRO A 26 -11.23 -8.81 56.04
CA PRO A 26 -11.99 -8.79 57.30
C PRO A 26 -12.12 -7.40 57.95
N CYS A 27 -11.16 -6.49 57.70
CA CYS A 27 -11.20 -5.12 58.21
C CYS A 27 -12.22 -4.21 57.50
N ASN A 28 -12.79 -4.67 56.38
CA ASN A 28 -13.72 -3.92 55.54
C ASN A 28 -15.09 -4.63 55.42
N ASP A 29 -15.47 -5.44 56.42
CA ASP A 29 -16.66 -6.29 56.43
C ASP A 29 -17.99 -5.53 56.72
N GLY A 30 -18.13 -4.33 56.14
CA GLY A 30 -19.33 -3.51 56.27
C GLY A 30 -19.74 -2.91 54.93
N GLN A 31 -20.96 -2.38 54.85
CA GLN A 31 -21.53 -1.84 53.61
C GLN A 31 -20.60 -0.83 52.91
N ASN A 32 -19.94 0.05 53.68
CA ASN A 32 -19.00 1.02 53.13
C ASN A 32 -17.73 0.38 52.57
N GLY A 33 -17.25 -0.70 53.21
CA GLY A 33 -16.09 -1.47 52.74
C GLY A 33 -16.39 -2.26 51.47
N LEU A 34 -17.59 -2.85 51.37
CA LEU A 34 -18.12 -3.48 50.16
C LEU A 34 -18.23 -2.48 49.00
N ASN A 35 -18.81 -1.31 49.24
CA ASN A 35 -18.95 -0.26 48.23
C ASN A 35 -17.59 0.23 47.72
N TRP A 36 -16.62 0.41 48.63
CA TRP A 36 -15.26 0.80 48.27
C TRP A 36 -14.55 -0.28 47.44
N GLN A 37 -14.61 -1.55 47.85
CA GLN A 37 -13.97 -2.65 47.11
C GLN A 37 -14.59 -2.84 45.72
N SER A 38 -15.92 -2.74 45.61
CA SER A 38 -16.62 -2.82 44.32
C SER A 38 -16.21 -1.68 43.38
N THR A 39 -16.08 -0.46 43.89
CA THR A 39 -15.68 0.71 43.09
C THR A 39 -14.22 0.60 42.63
N MET A 40 -13.31 0.25 43.53
CA MET A 40 -11.90 0.03 43.19
C MET A 40 -11.72 -1.15 42.23
N GLY A 41 -12.49 -2.23 42.44
CA GLY A 41 -12.48 -3.39 41.56
C GLY A 41 -12.96 -3.05 40.15
N GLY A 42 -14.07 -2.31 40.03
CA GLY A 42 -14.61 -1.86 38.75
C GLY A 42 -13.63 -0.94 38.00
N ALA A 43 -12.89 -0.09 38.72
CA ALA A 43 -11.83 0.70 38.09
C ALA A 43 -10.68 -0.19 37.55
N MET A 44 -10.29 -1.24 38.29
CA MET A 44 -9.26 -2.18 37.82
C MET A 44 -9.72 -2.98 36.60
N ASP A 45 -11.00 -3.35 36.52
CA ASP A 45 -11.58 -4.02 35.34
C ASP A 45 -11.50 -3.12 34.10
N VAL A 46 -11.80 -1.82 34.25
CA VAL A 46 -11.66 -0.84 33.15
C VAL A 46 -10.21 -0.71 32.68
N GLU A 47 -9.23 -0.68 33.59
CA GLU A 47 -7.82 -0.63 33.20
C GLU A 47 -7.36 -1.93 32.52
N LEU A 48 -7.87 -3.09 32.95
CA LEU A 48 -7.59 -4.37 32.31
C LEU A 48 -8.15 -4.42 30.88
N ASP A 49 -9.37 -3.94 30.67
CA ASP A 49 -9.96 -3.82 29.34
C ASP A 49 -9.14 -2.92 28.42
N ARG A 50 -8.66 -1.77 28.94
CA ARG A 50 -7.75 -0.88 28.18
C ARG A 50 -6.47 -1.59 27.75
N LEU A 51 -5.91 -2.46 28.61
CA LEU A 51 -4.72 -3.25 28.26
C LEU A 51 -5.02 -4.26 27.15
N TYR A 52 -6.18 -4.92 27.19
CA TYR A 52 -6.62 -5.81 26.10
C TYR A 52 -6.86 -5.05 24.80
N TYR A 53 -7.49 -3.87 24.83
CA TYR A 53 -7.66 -3.03 23.65
C TYR A 53 -6.30 -2.57 23.10
N ALA A 54 -5.38 -2.12 23.95
CA ALA A 54 -4.03 -1.71 23.54
C ALA A 54 -3.27 -2.86 22.85
N ARG A 55 -3.42 -4.10 23.33
CA ARG A 55 -2.89 -5.29 22.65
C ARG A 55 -3.55 -5.51 21.28
N ALA A 56 -4.88 -5.39 21.23
CA ALA A 56 -5.67 -5.67 20.03
C ALA A 56 -5.34 -4.71 18.87
N VAL A 57 -4.99 -3.46 19.16
CA VAL A 57 -4.64 -2.42 18.18
C VAL A 57 -3.50 -2.84 17.22
N ARG A 58 -2.66 -3.81 17.60
CA ARG A 58 -1.58 -4.34 16.73
C ARG A 58 -2.09 -5.19 15.56
N TYR A 59 -3.32 -5.70 15.65
CA TYR A 59 -3.92 -6.53 14.61
C TYR A 59 -4.74 -5.66 13.64
N PRO A 60 -4.46 -5.69 12.32
CA PRO A 60 -5.14 -4.82 11.35
C PRO A 60 -6.66 -4.94 11.30
N THR A 61 -7.25 -6.01 11.83
CA THR A 61 -8.71 -6.18 11.91
C THR A 61 -9.33 -5.54 13.14
N GLN A 62 -8.52 -5.20 14.15
CA GLN A 62 -8.96 -4.69 15.45
C GLN A 62 -8.44 -3.27 15.73
N THR A 63 -7.44 -2.80 14.99
CA THR A 63 -6.97 -1.40 15.02
C THR A 63 -8.12 -0.44 14.71
N PRO A 64 -8.36 0.62 15.49
CA PRO A 64 -9.36 1.62 15.13
C PRO A 64 -8.90 2.41 13.89
N THR A 65 -9.85 2.94 13.12
CA THR A 65 -9.59 3.59 11.81
C THR A 65 -8.63 4.78 11.92
N ASP A 66 -8.73 5.54 12.99
CA ASP A 66 -7.88 6.70 13.28
C ASP A 66 -6.44 6.30 13.61
N ALA A 67 -6.19 5.13 14.19
CA ALA A 67 -4.84 4.63 14.49
C ALA A 67 -4.25 3.76 13.37
N LEU A 68 -5.00 3.48 12.31
CA LEU A 68 -4.59 2.54 11.26
C LEU A 68 -3.35 3.02 10.50
N TYR A 69 -3.14 4.33 10.38
CA TYR A 69 -1.96 4.89 9.73
C TYR A 69 -0.67 4.64 10.52
N TYR A 70 -0.72 4.57 11.86
CA TYR A 70 0.45 4.23 12.66
C TYR A 70 0.89 2.78 12.39
N LEU A 71 -0.09 1.87 12.28
CA LEU A 71 0.20 0.48 11.93
C LEU A 71 0.70 0.35 10.49
N ALA A 72 0.21 1.20 9.59
CA ALA A 72 0.68 1.28 8.21
C ALA A 72 2.14 1.75 8.14
N ASP A 73 2.52 2.75 8.94
CA ASP A 73 3.88 3.27 9.03
C ASP A 73 4.86 2.23 9.58
N GLU A 74 4.50 1.53 10.67
CA GLU A 74 5.29 0.41 11.21
C GLU A 74 5.55 -0.70 10.18
N ARG A 75 4.59 -0.91 9.26
CA ARG A 75 4.69 -1.93 8.21
C ARG A 75 5.28 -1.40 6.90
N GLY A 76 5.56 -0.09 6.81
CA GLY A 76 6.03 0.57 5.59
C GLY A 76 5.03 0.51 4.43
N LEU A 77 3.73 0.38 4.71
CA LEU A 77 2.68 0.18 3.70
C LEU A 77 1.63 1.28 3.79
N GLU A 78 1.94 2.44 3.23
CA GLU A 78 1.01 3.57 3.18
C GLU A 78 -0.31 3.23 2.50
N ARG A 79 -1.40 3.90 2.91
CA ARG A 79 -2.69 3.80 2.23
C ARG A 79 -2.59 4.46 0.86
N VAL A 80 -2.89 3.71 -0.19
CA VAL A 80 -2.69 4.20 -1.56
C VAL A 80 -3.90 4.95 -2.10
N ARG A 81 -3.65 5.82 -3.08
CA ARG A 81 -4.68 6.46 -3.89
C ARG A 81 -4.93 5.66 -5.16
N LEU A 82 -6.20 5.56 -5.55
CA LEU A 82 -6.61 5.00 -6.83
C LEU A 82 -6.32 6.03 -7.94
N VAL A 83 -5.53 5.61 -8.92
CA VAL A 83 -5.14 6.46 -10.04
C VAL A 83 -6.35 6.79 -10.91
N GLY A 84 -6.43 8.04 -11.39
CA GLY A 84 -7.49 8.50 -12.30
C GLY A 84 -8.83 8.77 -11.62
N THR A 85 -8.89 8.71 -10.29
CA THR A 85 -10.11 8.98 -9.49
C THR A 85 -10.13 10.37 -8.86
N GLY A 86 -9.11 11.19 -9.09
CA GLY A 86 -9.04 12.56 -8.56
C GLY A 86 -8.81 12.65 -7.05
N GLY A 87 -8.36 11.57 -6.39
CA GLY A 87 -8.03 11.63 -4.97
C GLY A 87 -8.48 10.44 -4.13
N THR A 88 -9.34 9.57 -4.66
CA THR A 88 -9.98 8.50 -3.88
C THR A 88 -8.94 7.54 -3.31
N LEU A 89 -9.00 7.32 -2.00
CA LEU A 89 -8.16 6.35 -1.31
C LEU A 89 -8.68 4.93 -1.55
N GLU A 90 -7.80 3.94 -1.45
CA GLU A 90 -8.19 2.54 -1.44
C GLU A 90 -9.20 2.26 -0.31
N ASP A 91 -10.08 1.28 -0.52
CA ASP A 91 -11.02 0.84 0.50
C ASP A 91 -10.29 0.40 1.78
N GLU A 92 -10.85 0.75 2.95
CA GLU A 92 -10.20 0.45 4.22
C GLU A 92 -10.09 -1.05 4.48
N THR A 93 -11.05 -1.85 4.03
CA THR A 93 -10.99 -3.31 4.18
C THR A 93 -9.84 -3.89 3.38
N LEU A 94 -9.62 -3.39 2.17
CA LEU A 94 -8.47 -3.76 1.33
C LEU A 94 -7.15 -3.30 1.96
N HIS A 95 -7.12 -2.08 2.52
CA HIS A 95 -5.95 -1.58 3.23
C HIS A 95 -5.59 -2.48 4.42
N ARG A 96 -6.56 -2.82 5.26
CA ARG A 96 -6.38 -3.74 6.40
C ARG A 96 -5.91 -5.12 5.95
N LEU A 97 -6.43 -5.64 4.83
CA LEU A 97 -6.00 -6.90 4.25
C LEU A 97 -4.55 -6.85 3.79
N ARG A 98 -4.13 -5.78 3.11
CA ARG A 98 -2.72 -5.55 2.75
C ARG A 98 -1.84 -5.50 3.98
N LEU A 99 -2.21 -4.73 5.00
CA LEU A 99 -1.46 -4.67 6.25
C LEU A 99 -1.32 -6.07 6.85
N LYS A 100 -2.40 -6.86 6.92
CA LYS A 100 -2.37 -8.24 7.40
C LYS A 100 -1.36 -9.11 6.64
N HIS A 101 -1.19 -8.90 5.35
CA HIS A 101 -0.26 -9.62 4.48
C HIS A 101 1.08 -8.91 4.25
N ALA A 102 1.44 -7.93 5.09
CA ALA A 102 2.65 -7.11 4.90
C ALA A 102 3.92 -7.93 4.67
N TRP A 103 4.13 -8.99 5.44
CA TRP A 103 5.31 -9.85 5.29
C TRP A 103 5.38 -10.51 3.91
N THR A 104 4.25 -11.02 3.40
CA THR A 104 4.19 -11.64 2.07
C THR A 104 4.38 -10.63 0.96
N ILE A 105 3.94 -9.39 1.16
CA ILE A 105 4.18 -8.28 0.24
C ILE A 105 5.69 -8.02 0.15
N TRP A 106 6.34 -7.74 1.29
CA TRP A 106 7.78 -7.48 1.36
C TRP A 106 8.63 -8.65 0.86
N GLN A 107 8.21 -9.89 1.11
CA GLN A 107 8.88 -11.08 0.59
C GLN A 107 8.88 -11.14 -0.95
N ARG A 108 7.85 -10.62 -1.60
CA ARG A 108 7.70 -10.62 -3.07
C ARG A 108 8.22 -9.34 -3.73
N SER A 109 8.51 -8.30 -2.95
CA SER A 109 9.09 -7.06 -3.44
C SER A 109 10.38 -7.31 -4.22
N GLY A 110 10.62 -6.50 -5.24
CA GLY A 110 11.75 -6.62 -6.17
C GLY A 110 11.56 -7.65 -7.27
N SER A 111 10.50 -8.47 -7.20
CA SER A 111 10.09 -9.36 -8.29
C SER A 111 9.15 -8.64 -9.28
N GLN A 112 9.05 -9.19 -10.50
CA GLN A 112 8.09 -8.69 -11.50
C GLN A 112 6.64 -8.79 -11.00
N ASP A 113 6.28 -9.90 -10.32
CA ASP A 113 4.94 -10.09 -9.73
C ASP A 113 4.67 -9.09 -8.60
N GLY A 114 5.69 -8.78 -7.79
CA GLY A 114 5.61 -7.76 -6.74
C GLY A 114 5.21 -6.40 -7.29
N HIS A 115 5.93 -5.91 -8.29
CA HIS A 115 5.65 -4.62 -8.93
C HIS A 115 4.29 -4.58 -9.65
N ILE A 116 3.86 -5.67 -10.28
CA ILE A 116 2.51 -5.76 -10.88
C ILE A 116 1.43 -5.64 -9.80
N LYS A 117 1.62 -6.32 -8.67
CA LYS A 117 0.69 -6.25 -7.53
C LYS A 117 0.68 -4.88 -6.87
N GLU A 118 1.83 -4.25 -6.72
CA GLU A 118 1.94 -2.90 -6.16
C GLU A 118 1.11 -1.89 -6.97
N LEU A 119 1.21 -1.95 -8.30
CA LEU A 119 0.43 -1.11 -9.20
C LEU A 119 -1.06 -1.43 -9.18
N SER A 120 -1.44 -2.69 -8.96
CA SER A 120 -2.84 -3.08 -8.83
C SER A 120 -3.52 -2.44 -7.61
N TRP A 121 -2.78 -2.15 -6.52
CA TRP A 121 -3.33 -1.44 -5.37
C TRP A 121 -3.81 -0.03 -5.73
N CYS A 122 -3.16 0.60 -6.70
CA CYS A 122 -3.54 1.89 -7.25
C CYS A 122 -4.60 1.82 -8.36
N GLY A 123 -5.17 0.63 -8.62
CA GLY A 123 -6.16 0.43 -9.69
C GLY A 123 -5.55 0.19 -11.08
N ILE A 124 -4.23 0.04 -11.19
CA ILE A 124 -3.54 -0.27 -12.45
C ILE A 124 -3.37 -1.78 -12.57
N ASN A 125 -4.36 -2.44 -13.18
CA ASN A 125 -4.42 -3.91 -13.24
C ASN A 125 -3.75 -4.52 -14.47
N ASN A 126 -3.43 -3.71 -15.49
CA ASN A 126 -2.78 -4.18 -16.72
C ASN A 126 -1.37 -3.60 -16.88
N ALA A 127 -0.54 -3.89 -15.89
CA ALA A 127 0.88 -3.58 -15.89
C ALA A 127 1.69 -4.85 -16.21
N LYS A 128 2.79 -4.68 -16.94
CA LYS A 128 3.81 -5.69 -17.18
C LYS A 128 5.19 -5.10 -16.92
N VAL A 129 6.05 -5.86 -16.27
CA VAL A 129 7.41 -5.45 -15.96
C VAL A 129 8.36 -6.12 -16.95
N TYR A 130 9.13 -5.32 -17.68
CA TYR A 130 10.13 -5.80 -18.62
C TYR A 130 11.51 -5.54 -18.06
N ARG A 131 12.32 -6.59 -17.91
CA ARG A 131 13.74 -6.42 -17.61
C ARG A 131 14.43 -5.88 -18.85
N ARG A 132 15.60 -5.24 -18.68
CA ARG A 132 16.34 -4.70 -19.82
C ARG A 132 16.72 -5.77 -20.85
N VAL A 133 16.97 -7.02 -20.42
CA VAL A 133 17.22 -8.14 -21.33
C VAL A 133 16.01 -8.47 -22.22
N ASP A 134 14.80 -8.36 -21.68
CA ASP A 134 13.57 -8.62 -22.42
C ASP A 134 13.19 -7.46 -23.34
N TRP A 135 13.56 -6.23 -22.95
CA TRP A 135 13.28 -5.02 -23.71
C TRP A 135 14.51 -4.10 -23.80
N PRO A 136 15.44 -4.38 -24.73
CA PRO A 136 16.75 -3.72 -24.78
C PRO A 136 16.73 -2.30 -25.38
N SER A 137 15.63 -1.91 -26.03
CA SER A 137 15.49 -0.62 -26.70
C SER A 137 14.12 0.00 -26.41
N PRO A 138 13.88 0.39 -25.15
CA PRO A 138 12.63 1.05 -24.77
C PRO A 138 12.53 2.43 -25.43
N ILE A 139 11.30 2.95 -25.53
CA ILE A 139 11.06 4.31 -25.99
C ILE A 139 11.65 5.28 -24.94
N GLY A 140 12.54 6.17 -25.36
CA GLY A 140 13.22 7.09 -24.44
C GLY A 140 12.31 8.25 -24.01
N GLY A 141 12.27 8.50 -22.70
CA GLY A 141 11.71 9.72 -22.09
C GLY A 141 12.76 10.47 -21.25
N GLY A 142 12.48 11.71 -20.85
CA GLY A 142 13.34 12.49 -19.96
C GLY A 142 14.64 13.00 -20.61
N SER A 143 15.62 13.32 -19.75
CA SER A 143 16.91 13.90 -20.11
C SER A 143 17.83 12.95 -20.92
N LEU A 144 18.86 13.51 -21.57
CA LEU A 144 19.87 12.72 -22.29
C LEU A 144 20.56 11.69 -21.40
N TYR A 145 20.82 12.04 -20.13
CA TYR A 145 21.41 11.14 -19.15
C TYR A 145 20.53 9.89 -18.94
N VAL A 146 19.23 10.07 -18.68
CA VAL A 146 18.30 8.95 -18.45
C VAL A 146 18.21 8.06 -19.69
N ARG A 147 18.14 8.66 -20.88
CA ARG A 147 18.10 7.90 -22.14
C ARG A 147 19.37 7.10 -22.40
N GLN A 148 20.54 7.59 -21.98
CA GLN A 148 21.80 6.86 -22.07
C GLN A 148 21.88 5.75 -21.01
N PHE A 149 21.48 6.03 -19.77
CA PHE A 149 21.39 5.04 -18.70
C PHE A 149 20.49 3.87 -19.11
N ALA A 150 19.33 4.16 -19.70
CA ALA A 150 18.38 3.18 -20.22
C ALA A 150 18.99 2.22 -21.27
N LYS A 151 20.08 2.61 -21.94
CA LYS A 151 20.76 1.78 -22.95
C LYS A 151 21.99 1.07 -22.40
N LEU A 152 22.69 1.67 -21.45
CA LEU A 152 24.01 1.22 -20.99
C LEU A 152 23.93 0.31 -19.76
N VAL A 153 22.93 0.49 -18.90
CA VAL A 153 22.82 -0.27 -17.65
C VAL A 153 21.98 -1.52 -17.83
N TRP A 154 22.44 -2.65 -17.34
CA TRP A 154 21.73 -3.92 -17.48
C TRP A 154 20.80 -4.22 -16.30
N SER A 155 21.17 -3.78 -15.09
CA SER A 155 20.39 -3.94 -13.85
C SER A 155 19.29 -2.88 -13.75
N GLN A 156 18.33 -2.97 -14.67
CA GLN A 156 17.20 -2.06 -14.71
C GLN A 156 15.99 -2.76 -15.31
N PHE A 157 14.83 -2.16 -15.06
CA PHE A 157 13.56 -2.60 -15.62
C PHE A 157 12.67 -1.41 -15.93
N ASP A 158 11.71 -1.65 -16.81
CA ASP A 158 10.66 -0.70 -17.15
C ASP A 158 9.31 -1.35 -16.89
N ILE A 159 8.32 -0.51 -16.62
CA ILE A 159 6.95 -0.97 -16.46
C ILE A 159 6.11 -0.45 -17.62
N LEU A 160 5.50 -1.38 -18.36
CA LEU A 160 4.56 -1.11 -19.42
C LEU A 160 3.13 -1.26 -18.91
N ILE A 161 2.34 -0.21 -19.04
CA ILE A 161 0.93 -0.18 -18.68
C ILE A 161 0.12 -0.03 -19.97
N ARG A 162 -0.88 -0.90 -20.13
CA ARG A 162 -1.75 -0.93 -21.33
C ARG A 162 -3.21 -0.82 -20.94
N LYS A 163 -4.06 -0.45 -21.89
CA LYS A 163 -5.52 -0.51 -21.71
C LYS A 163 -5.97 -1.95 -21.40
N PRO A 164 -6.94 -2.18 -20.50
CA PRO A 164 -7.68 -1.18 -19.73
C PRO A 164 -6.83 -0.59 -18.60
N MET A 165 -6.86 0.73 -18.46
CA MET A 165 -6.19 1.49 -17.39
C MET A 165 -6.97 2.77 -17.09
N PRO A 166 -6.90 3.32 -15.87
CA PRO A 166 -7.66 4.51 -15.48
C PRO A 166 -7.07 5.82 -16.03
N VAL A 167 -5.97 5.75 -16.77
CA VAL A 167 -5.26 6.90 -17.36
C VAL A 167 -5.67 7.06 -18.82
N ALA A 168 -5.93 8.30 -19.23
CA ALA A 168 -6.19 8.65 -20.63
C ALA A 168 -5.02 9.46 -21.23
N PRO A 169 -4.85 9.44 -22.56
CA PRO A 169 -3.87 10.29 -23.21
C PRO A 169 -4.33 11.73 -23.15
N LEU A 170 -3.39 12.62 -22.88
CA LEU A 170 -3.57 14.03 -23.14
C LEU A 170 -3.06 14.31 -24.57
N LEU A 171 -3.99 14.46 -25.52
CA LEU A 171 -3.81 15.00 -26.88
C LEU A 171 -4.03 16.53 -27.01
N TRP A 172 -3.13 17.22 -27.71
CA TRP A 172 -3.23 18.67 -27.93
C TRP A 172 -4.62 19.09 -28.43
N GLY A 173 -5.22 20.10 -27.81
CA GLY A 173 -6.55 20.60 -28.17
C GLY A 173 -7.72 19.84 -27.53
N SER A 174 -7.48 18.85 -26.66
CA SER A 174 -8.55 18.11 -25.96
C SER A 174 -9.14 18.84 -24.73
N GLY A 175 -8.99 20.16 -24.64
CA GLY A 175 -9.63 20.99 -23.61
C GLY A 175 -8.94 21.04 -22.24
N TRP A 176 -7.70 20.56 -22.10
CA TRP A 176 -6.92 20.83 -20.88
C TRP A 176 -6.33 22.24 -20.91
N VAL A 177 -6.00 22.75 -19.73
CA VAL A 177 -5.37 24.07 -19.57
C VAL A 177 -3.97 23.88 -18.99
N TYR A 178 -3.00 24.62 -19.53
CA TYR A 178 -1.66 24.63 -18.95
C TYR A 178 -1.75 25.03 -17.46
N GLY A 179 -1.27 24.15 -16.57
CA GLY A 179 -1.29 24.38 -15.12
C GLY A 179 -2.49 23.76 -14.37
N ASP A 180 -3.33 22.96 -15.00
CA ASP A 180 -4.46 22.25 -14.35
C ASP A 180 -4.05 21.06 -13.44
N GLY A 181 -2.75 20.86 -13.25
CA GLY A 181 -2.18 19.80 -12.42
C GLY A 181 -1.92 18.48 -13.16
N SER A 182 -2.37 18.38 -14.41
CA SER A 182 -2.07 17.24 -15.29
C SER A 182 -0.62 17.25 -15.76
N THR A 183 -0.13 16.07 -16.12
CA THR A 183 1.26 15.88 -16.58
C THR A 183 1.32 15.64 -18.08
N TRP A 184 2.42 16.05 -18.72
CA TRP A 184 2.51 16.01 -20.18
C TRP A 184 2.16 14.63 -20.76
N GLY A 185 1.19 14.59 -21.67
CA GLY A 185 0.76 13.39 -22.39
C GLY A 185 -0.18 12.44 -21.64
N THR A 186 -0.46 12.64 -20.34
CA THR A 186 -1.38 11.75 -19.59
C THR A 186 -2.28 12.50 -18.61
N THR A 187 -3.48 12.01 -18.37
CA THR A 187 -4.40 12.57 -17.36
C THR A 187 -3.93 12.39 -15.92
N LEU A 188 -2.73 11.83 -15.69
CA LEU A 188 -2.16 11.70 -14.36
C LEU A 188 -1.82 13.07 -13.79
N ILE A 189 -2.16 13.26 -12.52
CA ILE A 189 -1.70 14.41 -11.75
C ILE A 189 -0.34 14.15 -11.11
N THR A 190 0.40 15.21 -10.80
CA THR A 190 1.76 15.12 -10.21
C THR A 190 1.83 14.22 -8.97
N SER A 191 0.83 14.30 -8.09
CA SER A 191 0.80 13.49 -6.86
C SER A 191 0.59 11.99 -7.12
N GLU A 192 -0.08 11.60 -8.20
CA GLU A 192 -0.20 10.20 -8.62
C GLU A 192 1.13 9.67 -9.15
N ILE A 193 1.86 10.48 -9.94
CA ILE A 193 3.20 10.10 -10.40
C ILE A 193 4.15 9.92 -9.21
N GLN A 194 4.10 10.82 -8.23
CA GLN A 194 4.92 10.72 -7.03
C GLN A 194 4.59 9.47 -6.21
N LEU A 195 3.31 9.12 -6.09
CA LEU A 195 2.87 7.87 -5.46
C LEU A 195 3.44 6.65 -6.20
N LEU A 196 3.28 6.58 -7.53
CA LEU A 196 3.79 5.45 -8.33
C LEU A 196 5.30 5.30 -8.21
N ARG A 197 6.04 6.42 -8.26
CA ARG A 197 7.49 6.45 -8.06
C ARG A 197 7.87 5.95 -6.67
N ARG A 198 7.21 6.43 -5.61
CA ARG A 198 7.50 6.02 -4.23
C ARG A 198 7.23 4.53 -4.04
N LEU A 199 6.06 4.03 -4.45
CA LEU A 199 5.70 2.62 -4.34
C LEU A 199 6.73 1.70 -5.01
N VAL A 200 7.10 1.98 -6.26
CA VAL A 200 8.06 1.13 -6.98
C VAL A 200 9.47 1.26 -6.42
N ARG A 201 9.88 2.46 -5.99
CA ARG A 201 11.22 2.68 -5.40
C ARG A 201 11.39 2.01 -4.05
N ASP A 202 10.36 2.00 -3.21
CA ASP A 202 10.42 1.42 -1.87
C ASP A 202 10.46 -0.11 -1.94
N HIS A 203 9.85 -0.70 -2.96
CA HIS A 203 9.76 -2.15 -3.11
C HIS A 203 10.67 -2.72 -4.20
N LYS A 204 11.52 -1.93 -4.87
CA LYS A 204 12.49 -2.49 -5.83
C LYS A 204 13.66 -3.17 -5.13
N SER A 205 14.30 -4.10 -5.82
CA SER A 205 15.59 -4.63 -5.36
C SER A 205 16.66 -3.52 -5.37
N ALA A 206 17.53 -3.50 -4.37
CA ALA A 206 18.54 -2.45 -4.21
C ALA A 206 19.50 -2.31 -5.41
N HIS A 207 19.76 -3.42 -6.12
CA HIS A 207 20.63 -3.44 -7.29
C HIS A 207 19.95 -2.99 -8.60
N ASP A 208 18.62 -2.92 -8.62
CA ASP A 208 17.85 -2.59 -9.81
C ASP A 208 17.25 -1.19 -9.75
N THR A 209 17.15 -0.57 -10.92
CA THR A 209 16.48 0.72 -11.10
C THR A 209 15.27 0.58 -12.03
N CYS A 210 14.09 1.02 -11.57
CA CYS A 210 12.94 1.24 -12.46
C CYS A 210 13.21 2.52 -13.28
N THR A 211 13.40 2.43 -14.58
CA THR A 211 13.75 3.62 -15.38
C THR A 211 12.51 4.37 -15.84
N TYR A 212 11.55 3.67 -16.42
CA TYR A 212 10.35 4.28 -16.98
C TYR A 212 9.04 3.59 -16.58
N PHE A 213 7.99 4.41 -16.49
CA PHE A 213 6.61 4.00 -16.66
C PHE A 213 6.17 4.33 -18.09
N HIS A 214 5.85 3.32 -18.88
CA HIS A 214 5.34 3.48 -20.24
C HIS A 214 3.83 3.29 -20.23
N PHE A 215 3.09 4.36 -20.54
CA PHE A 215 1.65 4.33 -20.77
C PHE A 215 1.39 4.19 -22.26
N SER A 216 1.03 2.97 -22.69
CA SER A 216 0.73 2.66 -24.08
C SER A 216 -0.77 2.77 -24.31
N PHE A 217 -1.17 3.81 -25.06
CA PHE A 217 -2.55 4.02 -25.52
C PHE A 217 -2.81 3.38 -26.89
N THR A 218 -1.78 2.75 -27.46
CA THR A 218 -1.80 2.10 -28.78
C THR A 218 -2.67 0.85 -28.80
N SER A 219 -3.29 0.58 -29.95
CA SER A 219 -4.06 -0.65 -30.15
C SER A 219 -3.19 -1.91 -30.23
N GLY A 220 -1.97 -1.82 -30.75
CA GLY A 220 -1.03 -2.95 -30.81
C GLY A 220 0.14 -2.85 -29.82
N ALA A 221 1.05 -3.81 -29.92
CA ALA A 221 2.22 -3.93 -29.05
C ALA A 221 3.33 -2.94 -29.46
N LEU A 222 4.15 -2.55 -28.48
CA LEU A 222 5.34 -1.75 -28.71
C LEU A 222 6.47 -2.63 -29.27
N TRP A 223 7.41 -2.00 -29.99
CA TRP A 223 8.56 -2.73 -30.50
C TRP A 223 9.34 -3.37 -29.35
N GLY A 224 9.68 -4.65 -29.49
CA GLY A 224 10.42 -5.40 -28.48
C GLY A 224 9.59 -5.93 -27.31
N THR A 225 8.28 -5.67 -27.25
CA THR A 225 7.41 -6.20 -26.17
C THR A 225 6.63 -7.46 -26.57
N PHE A 226 6.91 -8.01 -27.75
CA PHE A 226 6.25 -9.17 -28.34
C PHE A 226 7.26 -10.07 -29.06
N THR A 227 6.89 -11.34 -29.27
CA THR A 227 7.69 -12.29 -30.05
C THR A 227 7.31 -12.20 -31.52
N TYR A 228 8.31 -12.02 -32.40
CA TYR A 228 8.09 -12.00 -33.85
C TYR A 228 7.46 -13.32 -34.32
N GLY A 229 6.45 -13.24 -35.18
CA GLY A 229 5.69 -14.41 -35.64
C GLY A 229 4.66 -14.95 -34.65
N GLY A 230 4.55 -14.40 -33.43
CA GLY A 230 3.59 -14.84 -32.41
C GLY A 230 2.14 -14.35 -32.61
N GLY A 231 1.78 -13.87 -33.80
CA GLY A 231 0.44 -13.36 -34.12
C GLY A 231 0.04 -12.04 -33.42
N THR A 232 0.93 -11.44 -32.62
CA THR A 232 0.67 -10.15 -31.98
C THR A 232 0.79 -9.02 -33.00
N LEU A 233 -0.23 -8.17 -33.10
CA LEU A 233 -0.17 -6.97 -33.92
C LEU A 233 0.90 -6.02 -33.37
N TYR A 234 1.94 -5.80 -34.17
CA TYR A 234 2.95 -4.78 -33.93
C TYR A 234 2.48 -3.44 -34.47
N GLY A 235 2.69 -2.38 -33.69
CA GLY A 235 2.24 -1.04 -34.06
C GLY A 235 0.72 -0.90 -34.02
N GLY A 236 0.21 0.25 -34.44
CA GLY A 236 -1.20 0.57 -34.36
C GLY A 236 -1.43 2.06 -34.23
N SER A 237 -2.68 2.46 -34.06
CA SER A 237 -3.04 3.86 -33.79
C SER A 237 -2.98 4.14 -32.30
N GLY A 238 -2.51 5.33 -31.93
CA GLY A 238 -2.40 5.81 -30.55
C GLY A 238 -0.98 6.22 -30.17
N GLU A 239 -0.88 6.90 -29.03
CA GLU A 239 0.39 7.41 -28.52
C GLU A 239 0.95 6.53 -27.40
N THR A 240 2.23 6.68 -27.12
CA THR A 240 2.87 6.11 -25.93
C THR A 240 3.59 7.20 -25.19
N VAL A 241 3.31 7.32 -23.90
CA VAL A 241 3.93 8.32 -23.04
C VAL A 241 4.83 7.62 -22.05
N SER A 242 6.07 8.08 -21.96
CA SER A 242 7.09 7.51 -21.09
C SER A 242 7.43 8.51 -19.99
N ILE A 243 7.06 8.18 -18.75
CA ILE A 243 7.35 8.99 -17.57
C ILE A 243 8.56 8.39 -16.88
N VAL A 244 9.56 9.21 -16.54
CA VAL A 244 10.73 8.74 -15.79
C VAL A 244 10.29 8.32 -14.39
N CYS A 245 10.59 7.09 -14.01
CA CYS A 245 10.51 6.65 -12.62
C CYS A 245 11.83 7.02 -11.93
N GLY A 246 12.93 6.39 -12.34
CA GLY A 246 14.30 6.71 -11.92
C GLY A 246 14.54 6.61 -10.41
N GLU A 247 15.75 6.99 -9.99
CA GLU A 247 16.12 7.04 -8.56
C GLU A 247 15.78 8.40 -7.94
N LYS A 248 15.60 8.44 -6.61
CA LYS A 248 15.37 9.70 -5.87
C LYS A 248 16.48 10.74 -6.10
N LEU A 249 17.72 10.28 -6.27
CA LEU A 249 18.86 11.17 -6.58
C LEU A 249 18.68 11.89 -7.92
N TRP A 250 18.00 11.28 -8.90
CA TRP A 250 17.78 11.88 -10.21
C TRP A 250 16.79 13.06 -10.14
N GLU A 251 15.83 13.02 -9.21
CA GLU A 251 14.96 14.16 -8.91
C GLU A 251 15.79 15.33 -8.38
N THR A 252 16.65 15.09 -7.39
CA THR A 252 17.47 16.14 -6.79
C THR A 252 18.48 16.76 -7.76
N LYS A 253 18.90 16.00 -8.79
CA LYS A 253 19.84 16.45 -9.82
C LYS A 253 19.17 17.01 -11.08
N GLY A 254 17.84 17.03 -11.14
CA GLY A 254 17.10 17.56 -12.29
C GLY A 254 17.19 16.69 -13.55
N TYR A 255 17.32 15.38 -13.41
CA TYR A 255 17.41 14.44 -14.55
C TYR A 255 16.06 13.87 -15.00
N MET A 256 14.98 14.11 -14.23
CA MET A 256 13.63 13.61 -14.47
C MET A 256 12.92 14.28 -15.64
#